data_AF-A0A3S5FFJ6-F1
#
_entry.id   AF-A0A3S5FFJ6-F1
#
_cell.length_a   1.000
_cell.length_b   1.000
_cell.length_c   1.000
_cell.angle_alpha   90.00
_cell.angle_beta   90.00
_cell.angle_gamma   90.00
#
_symmetry.space_group_name_H-M   'P 1'
#
loop_
_entity.id
_entity.type
_entity.pdbx_description
1 polymer ?
#
loop_
_entity_poly.entity_id
_entity_poly.type
_entity_poly.pdbx_seq_one_letter_code
_entity_poly.pdbx_strand_id
1 'polypeptide(L)'
;MKIYGDQIHPDVPYKTLLLSVSDTASQVVREALDKYGLEDMDADAYCLVMRTRSASDSTSFRKSETRNIGMGARSHCAGSSKLETEEILADTDCPLGLLLTIPQTPGAVSTFEVGSFC
;
A
#
# COMPACT_ATOMS: atom_id res chain seq x y z
N MET A 1 -13.34 -1.15 2.26
CA MET A 1 -11.87 -1.15 2.06
C MET A 1 -11.46 0.17 1.42
N LYS A 2 -10.33 0.77 1.83
CA LYS A 2 -9.80 1.98 1.17
C LYS A 2 -9.10 1.57 -0.12
N ILE A 3 -9.45 2.22 -1.22
CA ILE A 3 -8.83 2.06 -2.53
C ILE A 3 -8.24 3.41 -2.92
N TYR A 4 -6.94 3.46 -3.12
CA TYR A 4 -6.20 4.64 -3.53
C TYR A 4 -6.26 4.81 -5.05
N GLY A 5 -6.29 6.06 -5.51
CA GLY A 5 -6.55 6.40 -6.90
C GLY A 5 -5.56 7.41 -7.48
N ASP A 6 -4.34 7.50 -6.94
CA ASP A 6 -3.36 8.53 -7.32
C ASP A 6 -3.11 8.62 -8.84
N GLN A 7 -3.17 7.49 -9.56
CA GLN A 7 -2.98 7.47 -11.02
C GLN A 7 -4.20 7.93 -11.82
N ILE A 8 -5.40 7.82 -11.27
CA ILE A 8 -6.66 8.08 -11.99
C ILE A 8 -7.36 9.36 -11.53
N HIS A 9 -7.13 9.81 -10.30
CA HIS A 9 -7.76 10.99 -9.71
C HIS A 9 -6.89 11.56 -8.56
N PRO A 10 -5.77 12.24 -8.86
CA PRO A 10 -4.76 12.64 -7.87
C PRO A 10 -5.26 13.63 -6.79
N ASP A 11 -6.33 14.37 -7.06
CA ASP A 11 -6.93 15.29 -6.09
C ASP A 11 -7.72 14.57 -4.97
N VAL A 12 -8.10 13.30 -5.19
CA VAL A 12 -8.87 12.49 -4.25
C VAL A 12 -8.06 11.28 -3.83
N PRO A 13 -7.46 11.28 -2.62
CA PRO A 13 -6.43 10.32 -2.25
C PRO A 13 -6.95 8.88 -2.19
N TYR A 14 -8.17 8.69 -1.67
CA TYR A 14 -8.81 7.37 -1.64
C TYR A 14 -10.34 7.48 -1.66
N LYS A 15 -10.98 6.41 -2.14
CA LYS A 15 -12.40 6.12 -1.92
C LYS A 15 -12.53 4.91 -1.00
N THR A 16 -13.66 4.81 -0.31
CA THR A 16 -13.99 3.61 0.48
C THR A 16 -15.05 2.82 -0.27
N LEU A 17 -14.75 1.55 -0.55
CA LEU A 17 -15.71 0.59 -1.12
C LEU A 17 -16.26 -0.33 -0.04
N LEU A 18 -17.48 -0.83 -0.22
CA LEU A 18 -18.06 -1.87 0.64
C LEU A 18 -17.82 -3.22 -0.03
N LEU A 19 -16.88 -4.00 0.52
CA LEU A 19 -16.47 -5.28 -0.07
C LEU A 19 -16.82 -6.45 0.84
N SER A 20 -17.10 -7.58 0.21
CA SER A 20 -17.20 -8.92 0.76
C SER A 20 -15.93 -9.72 0.43
N VAL A 21 -15.78 -10.89 1.06
CA VAL A 21 -14.64 -11.80 0.79
C VAL A 21 -14.75 -12.53 -0.55
N SER A 22 -15.88 -12.42 -1.24
CA SER A 22 -16.12 -13.01 -2.56
C SER A 22 -15.97 -12.00 -3.70
N ASP A 23 -15.83 -10.72 -3.41
CA ASP A 23 -15.65 -9.70 -4.46
C ASP A 23 -14.24 -9.79 -5.03
N THR A 24 -14.18 -9.93 -6.35
CA THR A 24 -12.92 -10.13 -7.08
C THR A 24 -12.24 -8.80 -7.42
N ALA A 25 -10.94 -8.83 -7.71
CA ALA A 25 -10.19 -7.64 -8.09
C ALA A 25 -10.81 -6.89 -9.28
N SER A 26 -11.27 -7.61 -10.31
CA SER A 26 -11.97 -7.03 -11.46
C SER A 26 -13.31 -6.35 -11.10
N GLN A 27 -14.02 -6.84 -10.07
CA GLN A 27 -15.21 -6.16 -9.55
C GLN A 27 -14.84 -4.90 -8.78
N VAL A 28 -13.78 -4.97 -7.97
CA VAL A 28 -13.26 -3.84 -7.17
C VAL A 28 -12.76 -2.71 -8.06
N VAL A 29 -12.05 -3.01 -9.15
CA VAL A 29 -11.59 -2.00 -10.12
C VAL A 29 -12.79 -1.27 -10.74
N ARG A 30 -13.81 -2.01 -11.21
CA ARG A 30 -15.03 -1.42 -11.77
C ARG A 30 -15.76 -0.50 -10.79
N GLU A 31 -15.97 -0.95 -9.55
CA GLU A 31 -16.62 -0.13 -8.53
C GLU A 31 -15.76 1.09 -8.14
N ALA A 32 -14.43 0.95 -8.13
CA ALA A 32 -13.53 2.08 -7.90
C ALA A 32 -13.68 3.14 -8.99
N LEU A 33 -13.60 2.75 -10.27
CA LEU A 33 -13.74 3.67 -11.40
C LEU A 33 -15.07 4.44 -11.34
N ASP A 34 -16.19 3.75 -11.09
CA ASP A 34 -17.51 4.37 -10.88
C ASP A 34 -17.48 5.40 -9.72
N LYS A 35 -16.93 5.04 -8.55
CA LYS A 35 -16.82 5.99 -7.42
C LYS A 35 -15.90 7.17 -7.67
N TYR A 36 -14.96 7.06 -8.62
CA TYR A 36 -14.07 8.12 -9.05
C TYR A 36 -14.65 8.96 -10.22
N GLY A 37 -15.83 8.62 -10.73
CA GLY A 37 -16.49 9.30 -11.85
C GLY A 37 -15.90 8.94 -13.22
N LEU A 38 -15.41 7.71 -13.36
CA LEU A 38 -14.79 7.14 -14.55
C LEU A 38 -15.59 5.92 -15.06
N GLU A 39 -16.90 5.90 -14.86
CA GLU A 39 -17.78 4.79 -15.21
C GLU A 39 -17.78 4.41 -16.70
N ASP A 40 -17.41 5.34 -17.58
CA ASP A 40 -17.33 5.14 -19.03
C ASP A 40 -15.97 4.58 -19.50
N MET A 41 -14.99 4.43 -18.60
CA MET A 41 -13.67 3.90 -18.96
C MET A 41 -13.65 2.38 -19.04
N ASP A 42 -12.79 1.85 -19.90
CA ASP A 42 -12.58 0.41 -20.02
C ASP A 42 -11.86 -0.13 -18.78
N ALA A 43 -12.57 -0.89 -17.94
CA ALA A 43 -12.03 -1.41 -16.69
C ALA A 43 -10.90 -2.43 -16.90
N ASP A 44 -10.86 -3.10 -18.05
CA ASP A 44 -9.84 -4.09 -18.39
C ASP A 44 -8.46 -3.43 -18.67
N ALA A 45 -8.43 -2.10 -18.87
CA ALA A 45 -7.20 -1.32 -18.96
C ALA A 45 -6.55 -1.02 -17.59
N TYR A 46 -7.21 -1.42 -16.50
CA TYR A 46 -6.79 -1.16 -15.14
C TYR A 46 -6.61 -2.46 -14.35
N CYS A 47 -5.85 -2.37 -13.26
CA CYS A 47 -5.69 -3.46 -12.32
C CYS A 47 -5.73 -2.97 -10.88
N LEU A 48 -5.90 -3.91 -9.95
CA LEU A 48 -5.77 -3.62 -8.54
C LEU A 48 -4.37 -4.02 -8.07
N VAL A 49 -3.65 -3.07 -7.49
CA VAL A 49 -2.30 -3.29 -6.96
C VAL A 49 -2.36 -3.29 -5.45
N MET A 50 -1.78 -4.32 -4.83
CA MET A 50 -1.53 -4.33 -3.40
C MET A 50 -0.11 -3.86 -3.13
N ARG A 51 0.06 -2.89 -2.23
CA ARG A 51 1.37 -2.48 -1.72
C ARG A 51 1.50 -2.83 -0.25
N THR A 52 2.58 -3.49 0.13
CA THR A 52 2.91 -3.73 1.53
C THR A 52 4.17 -2.99 1.90
N ARG A 53 4.09 -2.16 2.94
CA ARG A 53 5.21 -1.44 3.52
C ARG A 53 5.47 -1.96 4.93
N SER A 54 6.69 -2.41 5.20
CA SER A 54 7.12 -2.77 6.56
C SER A 54 8.00 -1.68 7.16
N ALA A 55 7.73 -1.30 8.41
CA ALA A 55 8.66 -0.49 9.18
C ALA A 55 9.84 -1.37 9.61
N SER A 56 11.03 -1.14 9.06
CA SER A 56 12.26 -1.65 9.66
C SER A 56 12.45 -0.93 11.00
N ASP A 57 12.51 -1.68 12.09
CA ASP A 57 12.70 -1.16 13.45
C ASP A 57 14.09 -0.49 13.56
N SER A 58 14.16 0.80 13.27
CA SER A 58 15.36 1.61 13.49
C SER A 58 15.11 2.55 14.66
N THR A 59 14.95 2.02 15.88
CA THR A 59 15.38 2.69 17.11
C THR A 59 15.36 1.72 18.28
N SER A 60 16.46 0.97 18.43
CA SER A 60 16.87 0.51 19.75
C SER A 60 16.98 1.73 20.66
N PHE A 61 15.98 1.91 21.50
CA PHE A 61 15.92 2.89 22.58
C PHE A 61 17.05 2.56 23.58
N ARG A 62 18.28 3.00 23.30
CA ARG A 62 19.31 3.05 24.35
C ARG A 62 19.11 4.36 25.12
N LYS A 63 18.23 4.28 26.13
CA LYS A 63 18.25 5.19 27.27
C LYS A 63 19.56 4.93 28.02
N SER A 64 20.57 5.76 27.79
CA SER A 64 21.72 5.87 28.70
C SER A 64 22.14 7.33 28.79
N GLU A 65 21.53 8.00 29.76
CA GLU A 65 22.04 9.23 30.36
C GLU A 65 23.38 8.91 31.03
N THR A 66 24.51 9.38 30.49
CA THR A 66 25.73 9.81 31.22
C THR A 66 26.85 10.28 30.26
N ARG A 67 27.09 11.60 30.29
CA ARG A 67 28.35 12.36 30.10
C ARG A 67 29.57 11.69 29.41
N ASN A 68 30.02 12.26 28.27
CA ASN A 68 31.38 12.82 28.01
C ASN A 68 31.88 12.69 26.54
N ILE A 69 32.22 13.85 25.97
CA ILE A 69 33.30 14.20 25.01
C ILE A 69 33.85 13.12 24.04
N GLY A 70 33.79 13.39 22.73
CA GLY A 70 34.71 12.78 21.75
C GLY A 70 34.25 12.87 20.30
N MET A 71 35.09 13.45 19.44
CA MET A 71 34.86 13.79 18.03
C MET A 71 34.54 12.59 17.09
N GLY A 72 33.51 12.79 16.24
CA GLY A 72 33.62 12.57 14.80
C GLY A 72 33.65 11.14 14.25
N ALA A 73 32.53 10.42 14.32
CA ALA A 73 32.22 9.39 13.32
C ALA A 73 31.19 9.99 12.35
N ARG A 74 31.60 10.30 11.11
CA ARG A 74 30.68 10.54 10.00
C ARG A 74 29.97 9.22 9.74
N SER A 75 28.85 8.99 10.44
CA SER A 75 27.89 7.98 10.06
C SER A 75 27.31 8.44 8.73
N HIS A 76 27.91 7.95 7.64
CA HIS A 76 27.18 7.84 6.40
C HIS A 76 26.03 6.87 6.71
N CYS A 77 24.86 7.43 7.02
CA CYS A 77 23.61 6.71 6.96
C CYS A 77 23.40 6.31 5.50
N ALA A 78 23.97 5.16 5.13
CA ALA A 78 23.57 4.44 3.94
C ALA A 78 22.06 4.22 4.06
N GLY A 79 21.31 4.79 3.11
CA GLY A 79 19.85 4.78 3.13
C GLY A 79 19.33 3.36 3.28
N SER A 80 18.59 3.12 4.37
CA SER A 80 17.84 1.88 4.53
C SER A 80 16.79 1.85 3.44
N SER A 81 17.00 0.99 2.43
CA SER A 81 16.00 0.67 1.43
C SER A 81 14.77 0.10 2.15
N LYS A 82 13.80 0.96 2.36
CA LYS A 82 12.42 0.66 2.73
C LYS A 82 11.97 -0.53 1.88
N LEU A 83 11.73 -1.69 2.48
CA LEU A 83 11.22 -2.85 1.75
C LEU A 83 9.73 -2.61 1.48
N GLU A 84 9.45 -1.98 0.34
CA GLU A 84 8.11 -1.85 -0.22
C GLU A 84 7.95 -2.93 -1.28
N THR A 85 6.91 -3.75 -1.15
CA THR A 85 6.54 -4.74 -2.16
C THR A 85 5.26 -4.29 -2.84
N GLU A 86 5.21 -4.42 -4.16
CA GLU A 86 4.07 -4.10 -4.99
C GLU A 86 3.68 -5.36 -5.77
N GLU A 87 2.40 -5.72 -5.74
CA GLU A 87 1.87 -6.92 -6.38
C GLU A 87 0.60 -6.56 -7.14
N ILE A 88 0.56 -6.86 -8.43
CA ILE A 88 -0.65 -6.73 -9.26
C ILE A 88 -1.49 -7.98 -9.00
N LEU A 89 -2.72 -7.78 -8.53
CA LEU A 89 -3.66 -8.86 -8.26
C LEU A 89 -4.27 -9.37 -9.56
N ALA A 90 -4.49 -10.69 -9.65
CA ALA A 90 -5.23 -11.27 -10.75
C ALA A 90 -6.73 -10.90 -10.65
N ASP A 91 -7.41 -10.82 -11.78
CA ASP A 91 -8.83 -10.42 -11.85
C ASP A 91 -9.78 -11.27 -11.02
N THR A 92 -9.37 -12.51 -10.71
CA THR A 92 -10.11 -13.49 -9.92
C THR A 92 -9.75 -13.47 -8.43
N ASP A 93 -8.70 -12.77 -8.02
CA ASP A 93 -8.31 -12.69 -6.62
C ASP A 93 -9.34 -11.92 -5.81
N CYS A 94 -9.55 -12.30 -4.55
CA CYS A 94 -10.46 -11.61 -3.64
C CYS A 94 -9.67 -10.66 -2.73
N PRO A 95 -9.66 -9.33 -2.97
CA PRO A 95 -8.74 -8.42 -2.27
C PRO A 95 -8.98 -8.35 -0.76
N LEU A 96 -10.25 -8.37 -0.34
CA LEU A 96 -10.61 -8.43 1.08
C LEU A 96 -10.24 -9.79 1.69
N GLY A 97 -10.43 -10.88 0.94
CA GLY A 97 -10.01 -12.22 1.36
C GLY A 97 -8.50 -12.27 1.62
N LEU A 98 -7.71 -11.76 0.67
CA LEU A 98 -6.26 -11.64 0.82
C LEU A 98 -5.90 -10.80 2.04
N LEU A 99 -6.45 -9.58 2.17
CA LEU A 99 -6.16 -8.68 3.29
C LEU A 99 -6.36 -9.34 4.66
N LEU A 100 -7.42 -10.13 4.81
CA LEU A 100 -7.75 -10.82 6.06
C LEU A 100 -6.82 -12.01 6.35
N THR A 101 -6.08 -12.51 5.36
CA THR A 101 -5.12 -13.62 5.50
C THR A 101 -3.67 -13.16 5.60
N ILE A 102 -3.36 -11.90 5.28
CA ILE A 102 -2.00 -11.35 5.39
C ILE A 102 -1.53 -11.39 6.85
N PRO A 103 -0.33 -11.91 7.14
CA PRO A 103 0.25 -11.87 8.48
C PRO A 103 0.35 -10.42 8.98
N GLN A 104 -0.25 -10.14 10.14
CA GLN A 104 -0.22 -8.82 10.76
C GLN A 104 1.12 -8.61 11.48
N THR A 105 2.20 -8.45 10.71
CA THR A 105 3.51 -8.11 11.27
C THR A 105 3.47 -6.68 11.82
N PRO A 106 3.96 -6.44 13.05
CA PRO A 106 3.97 -5.10 13.62
C PRO A 106 4.69 -4.11 12.70
N GLY A 107 4.03 -2.99 12.40
CA GLY A 107 4.58 -1.95 11.54
C GLY A 107 4.48 -2.26 10.04
N ALA A 108 3.89 -3.38 9.63
CA ALA A 108 3.49 -3.60 8.25
C ALA A 108 2.12 -3.00 7.97
N VAL A 109 1.98 -2.36 6.80
CA VAL A 109 0.72 -1.80 6.31
C VAL A 109 0.55 -2.25 4.87
N SER A 110 -0.58 -2.87 4.57
CA SER A 110 -0.99 -3.21 3.20
C SER A 110 -2.08 -2.24 2.73
N THR A 111 -1.91 -1.70 1.53
CA THR A 111 -2.84 -0.78 0.85
C THR A 111 -3.19 -1.31 -0.52
N PHE A 112 -4.34 -0.89 -1.05
CA PHE A 112 -4.81 -1.25 -2.38
C PHE A 112 -4.99 0.01 -3.22
N GLU A 113 -4.53 -0.01 -4.46
CA GLU A 113 -4.60 1.11 -5.38
C GLU A 113 -5.04 0.65 -6.77
N VAL A 114 -5.69 1.54 -7.52
CA VAL A 114 -5.97 1.32 -8.93
C VAL A 114 -4.72 1.70 -9.74
N GLY A 115 -4.17 0.73 -10.47
CA GLY A 115 -3.08 0.94 -11.42
C GLY A 115 -3.59 0.92 -12.86
N SER A 116 -2.97 1.72 -13.74
CA SER A 116 -3.20 1.66 -15.19
C SER A 116 -2.11 0.80 -15.84
N PHE A 117 -2.48 -0.10 -16.76
CA PHE A 117 -1.49 -0.69 -17.65
C PHE A 117 -1.08 0.38 -18.67
N CYS A 118 0.21 0.74 -18.71
CA CYS A 118 0.77 1.65 -19.71
C CYS A 118 0.93 0.97 -21.07
#